data_AF-A0A1G1ZAV6-F1
#
_entry.id   AF-A0A1G1ZAV6-F1
#
_cell.length_a   1.000
_cell.length_b   1.000
_cell.length_c   1.000
_cell.angle_alpha   90.00
_cell.angle_beta   90.00
_cell.angle_gamma   90.00
#
_symmetry.space_group_name_H-M   'P 1'
#
loop_
_entity.id
_entity.type
_entity.pdbx_description
1 polymer ?
#
loop_
_entity_poly.entity_id
_entity_poly.type
_entity_poly.pdbx_seq_one_letter_code
_entity_poly.pdbx_strand_id
1 'polypeptide(L)'
;MKWKNDKYKKARAGKSRLLNISCAKCNSFLLSYQKDGVGHLKRLYLDRIQKFEKEKAAKLLVCKSCKNILGTYFLYEKENRPAYRLNLGAVKKEIEK
;
A
#
# COMPACT_ATOMS: atom_id res chain seq x y z
N MET A 1 -0.43 7.56 -15.44
CA MET A 1 -0.51 7.29 -13.97
C MET A 1 -1.20 8.48 -13.30
N LYS A 2 -2.31 8.29 -12.57
CA LYS A 2 -3.11 9.42 -12.04
C LYS A 2 -2.88 9.56 -10.54
N TRP A 3 -2.14 10.61 -10.14
CA TRP A 3 -1.90 10.92 -8.74
C TRP A 3 -3.18 11.44 -8.10
N LYS A 4 -3.55 10.88 -6.96
CA LYS A 4 -4.68 11.39 -6.20
C LYS A 4 -4.28 12.62 -5.41
N ASN A 5 -5.10 13.67 -5.51
CA ASN A 5 -4.86 14.96 -4.89
C ASN A 5 -6.12 15.41 -4.13
N ASP A 6 -6.25 14.95 -2.89
CA ASP A 6 -7.44 15.16 -2.05
C ASP A 6 -7.07 15.72 -0.68
N LYS A 7 -8.07 16.07 0.13
CA LYS A 7 -7.91 16.69 1.47
C LYS A 7 -6.90 15.96 2.36
N TYR A 8 -6.80 14.64 2.23
CA TYR A 8 -5.87 13.80 2.98
C TYR A 8 -4.41 14.01 2.62
N LYS A 9 -4.11 14.36 1.35
CA LYS A 9 -2.76 14.72 0.92
C LYS A 9 -2.35 16.06 1.53
N LYS A 10 -3.24 17.06 1.51
CA LYS A 10 -3.00 18.38 2.12
C LYS A 10 -2.72 18.25 3.62
N ALA A 11 -3.52 17.46 4.34
CA ALA A 11 -3.31 17.18 5.76
C ALA A 11 -1.98 16.45 6.07
N ARG A 12 -1.35 15.82 5.08
CA ARG A 12 -0.10 15.04 5.21
C ARG A 12 1.08 15.73 4.53
N ALA A 13 1.18 17.04 4.75
CA ALA A 13 2.25 17.92 4.25
C ALA A 13 2.34 18.08 2.73
N GLY A 14 1.31 17.67 1.97
CA GLY A 14 1.21 17.92 0.53
C GLY A 14 2.21 17.16 -0.36
N LYS A 15 3.20 16.47 0.21
CA LYS A 15 4.19 15.68 -0.51
C LYS A 15 3.70 14.25 -0.66
N SER A 16 3.65 13.79 -1.91
CA SER A 16 3.38 12.41 -2.24
C SER A 16 4.62 11.81 -2.91
N ARG A 17 4.88 10.53 -2.66
CA ARG A 17 5.90 9.75 -3.35
C ARG A 17 5.27 8.45 -3.80
N LEU A 18 5.72 7.95 -4.92
CA LEU A 18 5.30 6.65 -5.39
C LEU A 18 6.28 5.59 -4.89
N LEU A 19 5.74 4.54 -4.30
CA LEU A 19 6.52 3.42 -3.79
C LEU A 19 6.19 2.16 -4.56
N ASN A 20 7.20 1.48 -5.07
CA ASN A 20 7.06 0.10 -5.52
C ASN A 20 7.17 -0.81 -4.31
N ILE A 21 6.11 -1.61 -4.13
CA ILE A 21 5.98 -2.55 -3.04
C ILE A 21 6.22 -3.95 -3.61
N SER A 22 7.21 -4.63 -3.06
CA SER A 22 7.62 -5.96 -3.45
C SER A 22 7.55 -6.90 -2.24
N CYS A 23 7.38 -8.20 -2.47
CA CYS A 23 7.41 -9.17 -1.38
C CYS A 23 8.80 -9.23 -0.76
N ALA A 24 8.93 -9.13 0.56
CA ALA A 24 10.25 -9.20 1.19
C ALA A 24 10.88 -10.60 1.11
N LYS A 25 10.07 -11.65 0.97
CA LYS A 25 10.50 -13.05 0.93
C LYS A 25 11.05 -13.47 -0.44
N CYS A 26 10.33 -13.17 -1.52
CA CYS A 26 10.69 -13.60 -2.88
C CYS A 26 11.02 -12.45 -3.84
N ASN A 27 11.02 -11.20 -3.37
CA ASN A 27 11.25 -9.99 -4.17
C ASN A 27 10.28 -9.77 -5.35
N SER A 28 9.21 -10.56 -5.48
CA SER A 28 8.21 -10.35 -6.52
C SER A 28 7.56 -8.98 -6.37
N PHE A 29 7.46 -8.21 -7.45
CA PHE A 29 6.67 -6.99 -7.48
C PHE A 29 5.20 -7.28 -7.14
N LEU A 30 4.57 -6.44 -6.31
CA LEU A 30 3.19 -6.62 -5.89
C LEU A 30 2.29 -5.51 -6.41
N LEU A 31 2.69 -4.26 -6.15
CA LEU A 31 1.92 -3.07 -6.51
C LEU A 31 2.76 -1.81 -6.38
N SER A 32 2.29 -0.74 -7.00
CA SER A 32 2.77 0.62 -6.73
C SER A 32 1.81 1.30 -5.74
N TYR A 33 2.33 2.09 -4.82
CA TYR A 33 1.56 2.73 -3.78
C TYR A 33 1.90 4.21 -3.67
N GLN A 34 0.89 5.07 -3.78
CA GLN A 34 1.07 6.50 -3.53
C GLN A 34 1.10 6.76 -2.02
N LYS A 35 2.30 6.99 -1.49
CA LYS A 35 2.51 7.37 -0.09
C LYS A 35 2.46 8.88 0.06
N ASP A 36 1.55 9.36 0.90
CA ASP A 36 1.47 10.75 1.31
C ASP A 36 2.18 10.95 2.66
N GLY A 37 3.10 11.90 2.75
CA GLY A 37 3.82 12.25 3.98
C GLY A 37 5.10 11.44 4.27
N VAL A 38 5.77 11.82 5.36
CA VAL A 38 7.15 11.37 5.69
C VAL A 38 7.25 10.11 6.57
N GLY A 39 6.16 9.68 7.22
CA GLY A 39 6.17 8.58 8.21
C GLY A 39 6.33 7.17 7.65
N HIS A 40 6.47 6.14 8.50
CA HIS A 40 6.59 4.75 8.06
C HIS A 40 5.31 4.22 7.41
N LEU A 41 5.47 3.37 6.38
CA LEU A 41 4.34 2.71 5.72
C LEU A 41 3.84 1.54 6.57
N LYS A 42 2.85 1.80 7.43
CA LYS A 42 2.21 0.77 8.27
C LYS A 42 0.96 0.18 7.62
N ARG A 43 0.37 0.92 6.68
CA ARG A 43 -0.94 0.63 6.07
C ARG A 43 -0.92 1.00 4.59
N LEU A 44 -1.64 0.25 3.77
CA LEU A 44 -1.90 0.54 2.36
C LEU A 44 -3.38 0.86 2.18
N TYR A 45 -3.74 2.11 1.95
CA TYR A 45 -5.12 2.46 1.61
C TYR A 45 -5.45 1.95 0.20
N LEU A 46 -6.56 1.22 0.04
CA LEU A 46 -6.91 0.59 -1.24
C LEU A 46 -6.97 1.58 -2.40
N ASP A 47 -7.47 2.78 -2.13
CA ASP A 47 -7.68 3.78 -3.16
C ASP A 47 -6.38 4.51 -3.57
N ARG A 48 -5.28 4.31 -2.82
CA ARG A 48 -3.92 4.81 -3.13
C ARG A 48 -3.06 3.76 -3.83
N ILE A 49 -3.51 2.52 -3.89
CA ILE A 49 -2.85 1.43 -4.60
C ILE A 49 -3.02 1.67 -6.11
N GLN A 50 -1.91 1.57 -6.83
CA GLN A 50 -1.81 1.67 -8.28
C GLN A 50 -1.12 0.41 -8.82
N LYS A 51 -1.36 0.05 -10.08
CA LYS A 51 -0.76 -1.14 -10.72
C LYS A 51 -0.88 -2.40 -9.84
N PHE A 52 -2.04 -2.62 -9.22
CA PHE A 52 -2.33 -3.85 -8.49
C PHE A 52 -3.18 -4.73 -9.38
N GLU A 53 -2.71 -5.95 -9.62
CA GLU A 53 -3.56 -6.99 -10.17
C GLU A 53 -4.68 -7.25 -9.16
N LYS A 54 -5.84 -6.66 -9.45
CA LYS A 54 -7.00 -6.63 -8.56
C LYS A 54 -7.48 -8.05 -8.25
N GLU A 55 -7.05 -8.60 -7.12
CA GLU A 55 -7.94 -9.42 -6.33
C GLU A 55 -8.77 -8.47 -5.45
N LYS A 56 -10.06 -8.34 -5.80
CA LYS A 56 -11.03 -7.52 -5.07
C LYS A 56 -11.01 -7.92 -3.59
N ALA A 57 -10.66 -6.97 -2.72
CA ALA A 57 -10.91 -7.00 -1.27
C ALA A 57 -10.75 -8.39 -0.61
N ALA A 58 -9.67 -9.09 -0.94
CA ALA A 58 -9.33 -10.30 -0.20
C ALA A 58 -9.09 -9.92 1.26
N LYS A 59 -9.57 -10.74 2.21
CA LYS A 59 -9.35 -10.50 3.65
C LYS A 59 -7.85 -10.43 3.99
N LEU A 60 -7.00 -11.02 3.15
CA LEU A 60 -5.55 -11.09 3.32
C LEU A 60 -4.85 -10.60 2.05
N LEU A 61 -3.78 -9.84 2.23
CA LEU A 61 -2.84 -9.50 1.18
C LEU A 61 -1.80 -10.60 1.09
N VAL A 62 -1.87 -11.43 0.04
CA VAL A 62 -0.99 -12.59 -0.16
C VAL A 62 -0.12 -12.38 -1.40
N CYS A 63 1.15 -12.77 -1.32
CA CYS A 63 2.04 -12.79 -2.48
C CYS A 63 1.67 -13.97 -3.41
N LYS A 64 1.40 -13.70 -4.68
CA LYS A 64 1.08 -14.77 -5.67
C LYS A 64 2.25 -15.74 -5.91
N SER A 65 3.50 -15.24 -5.87
CA SER A 65 4.68 -16.06 -6.17
C SER A 65 5.08 -17.01 -5.04
N CYS A 66 4.96 -16.59 -3.77
CA CYS A 66 5.42 -17.41 -2.63
C CYS A 66 4.34 -17.71 -1.58
N LYS A 67 3.08 -17.30 -1.83
CA LYS A 67 1.92 -17.46 -0.95
C LYS A 67 2.10 -16.87 0.46
N ASN A 68 3.08 -15.99 0.65
CA ASN A 68 3.35 -15.36 1.93
C ASN A 68 2.28 -14.32 2.28
N ILE A 69 1.87 -14.27 3.55
CA ILE A 69 0.88 -13.30 4.05
C ILE A 69 1.58 -11.98 4.37
N LEU A 70 1.27 -10.95 3.59
CA LEU A 70 1.90 -9.63 3.65
C LEU A 70 1.15 -8.65 4.55
N GLY A 71 -0.16 -8.87 4.69
CA GLY A 71 -1.01 -8.01 5.49
C GLY A 71 -2.46 -8.47 5.55
N THR A 72 -3.26 -7.79 6.35
CA THR A 72 -4.68 -8.10 6.56
C THR A 72 -5.54 -6.92 6.18
N TYR A 73 -6.64 -7.16 5.48
CA TYR A 73 -7.63 -6.15 5.15
C TYR A 73 -8.36 -5.68 6.43
N PHE A 74 -8.54 -4.39 6.57
CA PHE A 74 -9.37 -3.80 7.62
C PHE A 74 -9.93 -2.46 7.18
N LEU A 75 -11.03 -2.05 7.82
CA LEU A 75 -11.60 -0.72 7.64
C LEU A 75 -10.99 0.22 8.68
N TYR A 76 -10.34 1.30 8.23
CA TYR A 76 -9.82 2.31 9.16
C TYR A 76 -10.95 3.24 9.59
N GLU A 77 -11.50 2.98 10.78
CA GLU A 77 -12.72 3.61 11.30
C GLU A 77 -12.63 5.14 11.33
N LYS A 78 -11.49 5.73 11.71
CA LYS A 78 -11.34 7.20 11.78
C LYS A 78 -11.55 7.92 10.45
N GLU A 79 -11.30 7.25 9.31
CA GLU A 79 -11.50 7.82 7.98
C GLU A 79 -12.58 7.05 7.19
N ASN A 80 -13.24 6.06 7.81
CA ASN A 80 -14.10 5.06 7.17
C ASN A 80 -13.52 4.55 5.84
N ARG A 81 -12.22 4.23 5.86
CA ARG A 81 -11.42 4.02 4.63
C ARG A 81 -10.79 2.63 4.60
N PRO A 82 -11.04 1.83 3.55
CA PRO A 82 -10.52 0.48 3.47
C PRO A 82 -9.01 0.47 3.24
N ALA A 83 -8.29 -0.35 4.01
CA ALA A 83 -6.84 -0.44 3.97
C ALA A 83 -6.34 -1.86 4.27
N TYR A 84 -5.12 -2.17 3.85
CA TYR A 84 -4.37 -3.33 4.35
C TYR A 84 -3.43 -2.90 5.47
N ARG A 85 -3.48 -3.58 6.62
CA ARG A 85 -2.46 -3.50 7.68
C ARG A 85 -1.31 -4.40 7.27
N LEU A 86 -0.13 -3.83 7.08
CA LEU A 86 1.06 -4.58 6.69
C LEU A 86 1.67 -5.28 7.90
N ASN A 87 2.13 -6.51 7.68
CA ASN A 87 2.96 -7.23 8.63
C ASN A 87 4.37 -6.63 8.63
N LEU A 88 4.98 -6.53 9.81
CA LEU A 88 6.34 -6.00 9.95
C LEU A 88 7.32 -6.85 9.14
N GLY A 89 8.11 -6.18 8.30
CA GLY A 89 9.11 -6.85 7.45
C GLY A 89 8.55 -7.68 6.29
N ALA A 90 7.23 -7.73 6.07
CA ALA A 90 6.67 -8.59 5.03
C ALA A 90 6.80 -8.02 3.61
N VAL A 91 6.97 -6.71 3.48
CA VAL A 91 7.13 -6.02 2.19
C VAL A 91 8.38 -5.17 2.14
N LYS A 92 9.03 -5.13 0.97
CA LYS A 92 10.06 -4.17 0.61
C LYS A 92 9.40 -2.98 -0.09
N LYS A 93 9.95 -1.79 0.15
CA LYS A 93 9.47 -0.54 -0.41
C LYS A 93 10.63 0.18 -1.08
N GLU A 94 10.45 0.53 -2.34
CA GLU A 94 11.43 1.26 -3.14
C GLU A 94 10.74 2.49 -3.71
N ILE A 95 11.45 3.62 -3.76
CA ILE A 95 10.87 4.84 -4.34
C ILE A 95 10.97 4.70 -5.86
N GLU A 96 9.84 4.73 -6.56
CA GLU A 96 9.83 4.79 -8.02
C GLU A 96 10.40 6.18 -8.41
N LYS A 97 11.55 6.18 -9.10
CA LYS A 97 12.24 7.39 -9.58
C LYS A 97 11.59 7.93 -10.85
#